data_AF-A0AAV2KRU0-F1
#
_entry.id   AF-A0AAV2KRU0-F1
#
_cell.length_a   1.000
_cell.length_b   1.000
_cell.length_c   1.000
_cell.angle_alpha   90.00
_cell.angle_beta   90.00
_cell.angle_gamma   90.00
#
_symmetry.space_group_name_H-M   'P 1'
#
loop_
_entity.id
_entity.type
_entity.pdbx_description
1 polymer ?
#
loop_
_entity_poly.entity_id
_entity_poly.type
_entity_poly.pdbx_seq_one_letter_code
_entity_poly.pdbx_strand_id
1 'polypeptide(L)'
;MFPQSDVIQGVAAGRVVQEPGLLVDVFGQNTLSTSPEIDRAHRTLAPKPAPGARPRPVIIRLHSFQVKDLIIREARRRGPLLYKDHPIRIYEDYSPDVLKLHSEYRTAMAELYKRGYRPALLFPAKLRIMMPNGERKWLTSAPAAEKFVQDLDNDS
;
A
#
# COMPACT_ATOMS: atom_id res chain seq x y z
N MET A 1 -10.77 -15.08 -14.51
CA MET A 1 -9.50 -15.39 -13.83
C MET A 1 -9.14 -14.19 -12.97
N PHE A 2 -9.56 -14.17 -11.71
CA PHE A 2 -9.31 -13.05 -10.79
C PHE A 2 -7.90 -13.21 -10.21
N PRO A 3 -6.99 -12.24 -10.39
CA PRO A 3 -5.66 -12.34 -9.80
C PRO A 3 -5.76 -12.28 -8.27
N GLN A 4 -4.80 -12.97 -7.65
CA GLN A 4 -4.81 -13.48 -6.29
C GLN A 4 -4.73 -12.39 -5.19
N SER A 5 -5.42 -12.69 -4.08
CA SER A 5 -5.26 -12.20 -2.69
C SER A 5 -5.10 -10.69 -2.47
N ASP A 6 -6.23 -10.01 -2.39
CA ASP A 6 -6.37 -8.67 -1.83
C ASP A 6 -6.46 -8.72 -0.30
N VAL A 7 -5.37 -8.38 0.38
CA VAL A 7 -5.32 -8.30 1.85
C VAL A 7 -4.77 -6.94 2.26
N ILE A 8 -5.44 -6.32 3.24
CA ILE A 8 -4.95 -5.17 3.98
C ILE A 8 -4.32 -5.67 5.28
N GLN A 9 -3.05 -5.32 5.52
CA GLN A 9 -2.36 -5.58 6.78
C GLN A 9 -2.47 -4.37 7.72
N GLY A 10 -3.22 -4.52 8.80
CA GLY A 10 -3.37 -3.53 9.87
C GLY A 10 -2.60 -3.92 11.13
N VAL A 11 -1.85 -2.99 11.73
CA VAL A 11 -1.31 -3.16 13.10
C VAL A 11 -2.27 -2.48 14.06
N ALA A 12 -2.98 -3.25 14.87
CA ALA A 12 -3.89 -2.70 15.87
C ALA A 12 -3.66 -3.34 17.24
N ALA A 13 -3.60 -2.50 18.27
CA ALA A 13 -3.57 -2.89 19.68
C ALA A 13 -4.74 -3.84 20.03
N GLY A 14 -4.55 -4.65 21.06
CA GLY A 14 -5.45 -5.75 21.43
C GLY A 14 -6.94 -5.34 21.43
N ARG A 15 -7.80 -6.20 20.83
CA ARG A 15 -9.28 -6.11 20.70
C ARG A 15 -9.91 -5.30 19.57
N VAL A 16 -9.17 -4.69 18.65
CA VAL A 16 -9.75 -3.73 17.68
C VAL A 16 -10.47 -4.34 16.44
N VAL A 17 -10.37 -5.65 16.20
CA VAL A 17 -10.59 -6.23 14.86
C VAL A 17 -12.02 -6.68 14.56
N GLN A 18 -12.87 -6.83 15.59
CA GLN A 18 -14.22 -7.37 15.42
C GLN A 18 -15.32 -6.29 15.35
N GLU A 19 -14.97 -5.01 15.43
CA GLU A 19 -15.97 -3.94 15.34
C GLU A 19 -16.18 -3.52 13.88
N PRO A 20 -17.41 -3.62 13.34
CA PRO A 20 -17.73 -3.26 11.95
C PRO A 20 -17.57 -1.76 11.63
N GLY A 21 -17.09 -0.95 12.58
CA GLY A 21 -16.85 0.48 12.46
C GLY A 21 -15.39 0.90 12.32
N LEU A 22 -14.39 0.02 12.51
CA LEU A 22 -12.97 0.41 12.55
C LEU A 22 -12.54 1.30 11.38
N LEU A 23 -12.89 0.91 10.15
CA LEU A 23 -12.48 1.65 8.96
C LEU A 23 -13.21 2.99 8.83
N VAL A 24 -14.48 3.05 9.23
CA VAL A 24 -15.26 4.29 9.23
C VAL A 24 -14.76 5.24 10.32
N ASP A 25 -14.41 4.75 11.50
CA ASP A 25 -13.87 5.55 12.60
C ASP A 25 -12.50 6.15 12.26
N VAL A 26 -11.66 5.40 11.56
CA VAL A 26 -10.31 5.82 11.19
C VAL A 26 -10.31 6.83 10.04
N PHE A 27 -11.09 6.55 8.99
CA PHE A 27 -11.09 7.38 7.78
C PHE A 27 -12.16 8.47 7.79
N GLY A 28 -13.18 8.33 8.64
CA GLY A 28 -14.35 9.20 8.69
C GLY A 28 -15.34 8.92 7.55
N GLN A 29 -16.59 9.31 7.78
CA GLN A 29 -17.69 9.19 6.81
C GLN A 29 -17.45 9.96 5.51
N ASN A 30 -16.58 10.98 5.54
CA ASN A 30 -16.20 11.75 4.35
C ASN A 30 -15.41 10.92 3.32
N THR A 31 -14.76 9.84 3.74
CA THR A 31 -13.96 8.98 2.84
C THR A 31 -14.69 7.69 2.51
N LEU A 32 -15.41 7.14 3.49
CA LEU A 32 -16.21 5.92 3.36
C LEU A 32 -17.65 6.28 3.70
N SER A 33 -18.49 6.46 2.68
CA SER A 33 -19.91 6.80 2.85
C SER A 33 -20.71 5.70 3.54
N THR A 34 -20.25 4.45 3.41
CA THR A 34 -20.85 3.25 4.00
C THR A 34 -19.76 2.37 4.59
N SER A 35 -20.08 1.59 5.63
CA SER A 35 -19.18 0.55 6.13
C SER A 35 -18.80 -0.41 5.00
N PRO A 36 -17.50 -0.63 4.75
CA PRO A 36 -17.06 -1.48 3.67
C PRO A 36 -17.40 -2.94 3.96
N GLU A 37 -17.84 -3.68 2.93
CA GLU A 37 -18.09 -5.11 3.04
C GLU A 37 -16.78 -5.89 3.18
N ILE A 38 -16.69 -6.68 4.25
CA ILE A 38 -15.52 -7.48 4.60
C ILE A 38 -15.85 -8.96 4.36
N ASP A 39 -15.18 -9.59 3.39
CA ASP A 39 -15.31 -11.03 3.15
C ASP A 39 -14.68 -11.84 4.29
N ARG A 40 -13.52 -11.37 4.79
CA ARG A 40 -12.74 -12.10 5.80
C ARG A 40 -11.85 -11.15 6.60
N ALA A 41 -11.80 -11.34 7.91
CA ALA A 41 -10.84 -10.68 8.78
C ALA A 41 -10.24 -11.69 9.76
N HIS A 42 -8.91 -11.77 9.83
CA HIS A 42 -8.22 -12.65 10.77
C HIS A 42 -6.86 -12.10 11.18
N ARG A 43 -6.25 -12.68 12.22
CA ARG A 43 -4.88 -12.36 12.63
C ARG A 43 -3.91 -13.32 11.96
N THR A 44 -2.67 -12.87 11.79
CA THR A 44 -1.59 -13.75 11.31
C THR A 44 -1.40 -14.94 12.26
N LEU A 45 -0.92 -16.06 11.70
CA LEU A 45 -0.59 -17.28 12.45
C LEU A 45 0.65 -17.15 13.35
N ALA A 46 1.20 -15.94 13.50
CA ALA A 46 2.33 -15.70 14.38
C ALA A 46 1.98 -16.08 15.84
N PRO A 47 2.97 -16.57 16.62
CA PRO A 47 2.80 -16.83 18.04
C PRO A 47 2.21 -15.64 18.78
N LYS A 48 1.49 -15.91 19.88
CA LYS A 48 0.92 -14.84 20.69
C LYS A 48 2.08 -13.98 21.25
N PRO A 49 2.08 -12.66 21.00
CA PRO A 49 3.13 -11.79 21.49
C PRO A 49 3.10 -11.72 23.02
N ALA A 50 4.26 -11.51 23.63
CA ALA A 50 4.40 -11.26 25.05
C ALA A 50 3.65 -9.96 25.46
N PRO A 51 3.24 -9.81 26.73
CA PRO A 51 2.72 -8.56 27.24
C PRO A 51 3.69 -7.40 26.93
N GLY A 52 3.19 -6.32 26.31
CA GLY A 52 4.01 -5.18 25.89
C GLY A 52 4.69 -5.31 24.52
N ALA A 53 4.70 -6.49 23.90
CA ALA A 53 5.21 -6.66 22.54
C ALA A 53 4.20 -6.19 21.48
N ARG A 54 4.70 -5.96 20.26
CA ARG A 54 3.88 -5.48 19.14
C ARG A 54 2.68 -6.42 18.88
N PRO A 55 1.46 -5.89 18.76
CA PRO A 55 0.29 -6.69 18.44
C PRO A 55 0.42 -7.45 17.11
N ARG A 56 -0.21 -8.63 17.01
CA ARG A 56 -0.25 -9.39 15.76
C ARG A 56 -0.95 -8.59 14.66
N PRO A 57 -0.35 -8.52 13.46
CA PRO A 57 -1.01 -7.93 12.32
C PRO A 57 -2.34 -8.62 12.00
N VAL A 58 -3.22 -7.85 11.39
CA VAL A 58 -4.57 -8.22 11.02
C VAL A 58 -4.65 -8.18 9.52
N ILE A 59 -5.16 -9.25 8.93
CA ILE A 59 -5.34 -9.48 7.51
C ILE A 59 -6.83 -9.34 7.23
N ILE A 60 -7.19 -8.30 6.48
CA ILE A 60 -8.58 -8.01 6.08
C ILE A 60 -8.69 -8.17 4.56
N ARG A 61 -9.63 -9.01 4.12
CA ARG A 61 -10.05 -9.14 2.73
C ARG A 61 -11.35 -8.36 2.56
N LEU A 62 -11.31 -7.37 1.69
CA LEU A 62 -12.48 -6.57 1.31
C LEU A 62 -13.18 -7.18 0.10
N HIS A 63 -14.50 -7.04 0.06
CA HIS A 63 -15.31 -7.52 -1.06
C HIS A 63 -15.01 -6.75 -2.36
N SER A 64 -14.86 -5.42 -2.25
CA SER A 64 -14.61 -4.53 -3.38
C SER A 64 -13.17 -4.04 -3.44
N PHE A 65 -12.52 -4.30 -4.58
CA PHE A 65 -11.19 -3.79 -4.90
C PHE A 65 -11.12 -2.25 -4.91
N GLN A 66 -12.19 -1.58 -5.38
CA GLN A 66 -12.23 -0.11 -5.42
C GLN A 66 -12.15 0.49 -4.02
N VAL A 67 -12.82 -0.15 -3.06
CA VAL A 67 -12.84 0.30 -1.66
C VAL A 67 -11.48 0.03 -1.01
N LYS A 68 -10.84 -1.11 -1.32
CA LYS A 68 -9.47 -1.41 -0.91
C LYS A 68 -8.50 -0.32 -1.39
N ASP A 69 -8.52 0.00 -2.67
CA ASP A 69 -7.61 0.99 -3.26
C ASP A 69 -7.81 2.39 -2.65
N LEU A 70 -9.06 2.77 -2.40
CA LEU A 70 -9.39 4.03 -1.74
C LEU A 70 -8.81 4.07 -0.31
N ILE A 71 -9.00 3.01 0.48
CA ILE A 71 -8.48 2.90 1.85
C ILE A 71 -6.94 2.97 1.84
N ILE A 72 -6.28 2.22 0.97
CA ILE A 72 -4.81 2.21 0.87
C ILE A 72 -4.28 3.59 0.45
N ARG A 73 -4.94 4.23 -0.53
CA ARG A 73 -4.55 5.57 -0.99
C ARG A 73 -4.69 6.61 0.11
N GLU A 74 -5.80 6.57 0.85
CA GLU A 74 -6.05 7.51 1.94
C GLU A 74 -5.12 7.26 3.14
N ALA A 75 -4.81 6.00 3.44
CA ALA A 75 -3.82 5.64 4.45
C ALA A 75 -2.44 6.23 4.12
N ARG A 76 -2.00 6.11 2.86
CA ARG A 76 -0.73 6.68 2.40
C ARG A 76 -0.74 8.21 2.43
N ARG A 77 -1.90 8.83 2.11
CA ARG A 77 -2.05 10.30 2.08
C ARG A 77 -2.01 10.91 3.49
N ARG A 78 -2.68 10.28 4.46
CA ARG A 78 -2.74 10.77 5.85
C ARG A 78 -1.50 10.41 6.66
N GLY A 79 -0.85 9.29 6.35
CA GLY A 79 0.32 8.80 7.09
C GLY A 79 -0.09 8.10 8.40
N PRO A 80 0.33 8.59 9.58
CA PRO A 80 -0.03 7.97 10.86
C PRO A 80 -1.55 8.09 11.10
N LEU A 81 -2.20 6.95 11.27
CA LEU A 81 -3.62 6.86 11.57
C LEU A 81 -3.79 6.55 13.07
N LEU A 82 -4.84 7.08 13.69
CA LEU A 82 -5.19 6.80 15.08
C LEU A 82 -6.53 6.08 15.15
N TYR A 83 -6.62 5.08 16.03
CA TYR A 83 -7.87 4.45 16.39
C TYR A 83 -7.94 4.27 17.91
N LYS A 84 -8.96 4.85 18.57
CA LYS A 84 -9.09 4.87 20.03
C LYS A 84 -7.76 5.27 20.71
N ASP A 85 -7.15 6.36 20.23
CA ASP A 85 -5.83 6.88 20.66
C ASP A 85 -4.62 5.98 20.42
N HIS A 86 -4.79 4.85 19.73
CA HIS A 86 -3.69 3.95 19.36
C HIS A 86 -3.25 4.19 17.92
N PRO A 87 -1.93 4.32 17.66
CA PRO A 87 -1.43 4.44 16.31
C PRO A 87 -1.62 3.12 15.56
N ILE A 88 -2.28 3.21 14.41
CA ILE A 88 -2.45 2.09 13.49
C ILE A 88 -1.78 2.41 12.15
N ARG A 89 -1.36 1.36 11.47
CA ARG A 89 -0.76 1.45 10.13
C ARG A 89 -1.43 0.43 9.25
N ILE A 90 -1.78 0.87 8.05
CA ILE A 90 -2.53 0.12 7.06
C ILE A 90 -1.66 0.02 5.81
N TYR A 91 -1.37 -1.22 5.39
CA TYR A 91 -0.55 -1.52 4.22
C TYR A 91 -1.24 -2.53 3.32
N GLU A 92 -0.86 -2.53 2.04
CA GLU A 92 -1.24 -3.59 1.11
C GLU A 92 -0.35 -4.81 1.32
N ASP A 93 -0.94 -6.00 1.28
CA ASP A 93 -0.23 -7.27 1.43
C ASP A 93 0.25 -7.76 0.07
N TYR A 94 1.57 -7.78 -0.12
CA TYR A 94 2.19 -8.30 -1.32
C TYR A 94 2.92 -9.61 -1.01
N SER A 95 2.89 -10.54 -1.97
CA SER A 95 3.72 -11.74 -1.93
C SER A 95 5.21 -11.37 -1.81
N PRO A 96 6.04 -12.17 -1.11
CA PRO A 96 7.48 -11.94 -1.01
C PRO A 96 8.16 -11.79 -2.38
N ASP A 97 7.71 -12.49 -3.41
CA ASP A 97 8.29 -12.39 -4.76
C ASP A 97 7.98 -11.03 -5.41
N VAL A 98 6.76 -10.52 -5.20
CA VAL A 98 6.36 -9.19 -5.66
C VAL A 98 7.14 -8.11 -4.91
N LEU A 99 7.36 -8.29 -3.60
CA LEU A 99 8.18 -7.38 -2.80
C LEU A 99 9.64 -7.34 -3.27
N LYS A 100 10.22 -8.48 -3.68
CA LYS A 100 11.56 -8.52 -4.28
C LYS A 100 11.58 -7.72 -5.57
N LEU A 101 10.65 -7.97 -6.49
CA LEU A 101 10.56 -7.20 -7.74
C LEU A 101 10.38 -5.71 -7.48
N HIS A 102 9.51 -5.32 -6.55
CA HIS A 102 9.31 -3.92 -6.16
C HIS A 102 10.57 -3.29 -5.55
N SER A 103 11.40 -4.07 -4.85
CA SER A 103 12.64 -3.58 -4.24
C SER A 103 13.70 -3.19 -5.28
N GLU A 104 13.72 -3.83 -6.44
CA GLU A 104 14.63 -3.51 -7.55
C GLU A 104 14.36 -2.10 -8.10
N TYR A 105 13.09 -1.68 -8.16
CA TYR A 105 12.71 -0.33 -8.61
C TYR A 105 12.91 0.76 -7.56
N ARG A 106 13.32 0.42 -6.33
CA ARG A 106 13.37 1.36 -5.20
C ARG A 106 14.36 2.50 -5.44
N THR A 107 15.54 2.18 -5.97
CA THR A 107 16.60 3.15 -6.29
C THR A 107 16.14 4.12 -7.37
N ALA A 108 15.72 3.59 -8.53
CA ALA A 108 15.23 4.39 -9.64
C ALA A 108 14.02 5.27 -9.27
N MET A 109 13.09 4.76 -8.46
CA MET A 109 11.97 5.57 -7.97
C MET A 109 12.42 6.72 -7.06
N ALA A 110 13.38 6.49 -6.17
CA ALA A 110 13.89 7.54 -5.30
C ALA A 110 14.54 8.69 -6.10
N GLU A 111 15.26 8.35 -7.17
CA GLU A 111 15.86 9.33 -8.09
C GLU A 111 14.80 10.10 -8.88
N LEU A 112 13.79 9.40 -9.41
CA LEU A 112 12.65 10.03 -10.09
C LEU A 112 11.89 11.00 -9.17
N TYR A 113 11.69 10.65 -7.90
CA TYR A 113 11.08 11.54 -6.91
C TYR A 113 11.94 12.78 -6.64
N LYS A 114 13.27 12.63 -6.51
CA LYS A 114 14.19 13.77 -6.32
C LYS A 114 14.10 14.77 -7.46
N ARG A 115 13.88 14.29 -8.68
CA ARG A 115 13.75 15.11 -9.90
C ARG A 115 12.34 15.67 -10.12
N GLY A 116 11.41 15.44 -9.20
CA GLY A 116 10.05 15.97 -9.26
C GLY A 116 9.09 15.18 -10.16
N TYR A 117 9.50 14.02 -10.70
CA TYR A 117 8.59 13.13 -11.40
C TYR A 117 7.63 12.46 -10.41
N ARG A 118 6.47 11.99 -10.93
CA ARG A 118 5.47 11.25 -10.16
C ARG A 118 5.45 9.77 -10.60
N PRO A 119 6.46 8.96 -10.22
CA PRO A 119 6.46 7.54 -10.52
C PRO A 119 5.35 6.81 -9.76
N ALA A 120 4.75 5.81 -10.40
CA ALA A 120 3.81 4.89 -9.78
C ALA A 120 4.15 3.47 -10.20
N LEU A 121 4.49 2.61 -9.24
CA LEU A 121 4.72 1.19 -9.49
C LEU A 121 3.39 0.44 -9.39
N LEU A 122 2.96 -0.15 -10.50
CA LEU A 122 1.76 -0.98 -10.58
C LEU A 122 2.11 -2.45 -10.46
N PHE A 123 1.17 -3.23 -9.95
CA PHE A 123 1.29 -4.68 -9.86
C PHE A 123 1.47 -5.32 -11.26
N PRO A 124 2.28 -6.38 -11.39
CA PRO A 124 3.17 -6.92 -10.37
C PRO A 124 4.50 -6.15 -10.22
N ALA A 125 4.99 -5.49 -11.28
CA ALA A 125 6.20 -4.66 -11.25
C ALA A 125 6.32 -3.81 -12.52
N LYS A 126 5.33 -2.95 -12.79
CA LYS A 126 5.29 -2.06 -13.95
C LYS A 126 5.40 -0.61 -13.48
N LEU A 127 6.55 0.02 -13.74
CA LEU A 127 6.78 1.41 -13.39
C LEU A 127 6.13 2.32 -14.41
N ARG A 128 5.21 3.17 -13.96
CA ARG A 128 4.57 4.22 -14.73
C ARG A 128 5.16 5.57 -14.35
N ILE A 129 5.68 6.31 -15.32
CA ILE A 129 6.21 7.65 -15.13
C ILE A 129 5.31 8.64 -15.86
N MET A 130 4.93 9.71 -15.17
CA MET A 130 4.24 10.85 -15.79
C MET A 130 5.28 11.88 -16.19
N MET A 131 5.45 12.09 -17.49
CA MET A 131 6.36 13.07 -18.04
C MET A 131 5.78 14.50 -17.95
N PRO A 132 6.61 15.56 -17.94
CA PRO A 132 6.14 16.94 -17.93
C PRO A 132 5.24 17.30 -19.11
N ASN A 133 5.44 16.65 -20.27
CA ASN A 133 4.62 16.80 -21.47
C ASN A 133 3.23 16.11 -21.36
N GLY A 134 2.92 15.47 -20.23
CA GLY A 134 1.67 14.74 -20.00
C GLY A 134 1.66 13.29 -20.50
N GLU A 135 2.72 12.83 -21.16
CA GLU A 135 2.84 11.46 -21.63
C GLU A 135 3.11 10.48 -20.49
N ARG A 136 2.66 9.24 -20.68
CA ARG A 136 2.82 8.15 -19.71
C ARG A 136 3.81 7.15 -20.27
N LYS A 137 5.00 7.08 -19.65
CA LYS A 137 6.01 6.07 -19.99
C LYS A 137 5.85 4.86 -19.09
N TRP A 138 5.86 3.69 -19.69
CA TRP A 138 5.73 2.40 -19.00
C TRP A 138 7.04 1.64 -19.10
N LEU A 139 7.55 1.20 -17.95
CA LEU A 139 8.78 0.44 -17.84
C LEU A 139 8.47 -0.86 -17.11
N THR A 140 8.76 -1.98 -17.78
CA THR A 140 8.46 -3.33 -17.29
C THR A 140 9.69 -4.03 -16.71
N SER A 141 10.87 -3.41 -16.78
CA SER A 141 12.13 -3.94 -16.29
C SER A 141 12.88 -2.92 -15.43
N ALA A 142 13.43 -3.35 -14.30
CA ALA A 142 14.24 -2.53 -13.40
C ALA A 142 15.47 -1.90 -14.09
N PRO A 143 16.31 -2.64 -14.85
CA PRO A 143 17.42 -2.03 -15.58
C PRO A 143 16.98 -1.02 -16.64
N ALA A 144 15.78 -1.16 -17.22
CA ALA A 144 15.25 -0.15 -18.13
C ALA A 144 14.88 1.15 -17.40
N ALA A 145 14.47 1.06 -16.13
CA ALA A 145 14.22 2.22 -15.28
C ALA A 145 15.51 2.93 -14.88
N GLU A 146 16.56 2.19 -14.53
CA GLU A 146 17.87 2.77 -14.22
C GLU A 146 18.49 3.46 -15.44
N LYS A 147 18.45 2.82 -16.62
CA LYS A 147 18.89 3.45 -17.87
C LYS A 147 18.12 4.73 -18.16
N PHE A 148 16.80 4.74 -17.95
CA PHE A 148 16.02 5.95 -18.12
C PHE A 148 16.43 7.07 -17.16
N VAL A 149 16.80 6.74 -15.91
CA VAL A 149 17.34 7.72 -14.98
C VAL A 149 18.70 8.24 -15.45
N GLN A 150 19.59 7.37 -15.97
CA GLN A 150 20.89 7.77 -16.52
C GLN A 150 20.75 8.64 -17.78
N ASP A 151 19.83 8.32 -18.69
CA ASP A 151 19.57 9.11 -19.89
C ASP A 151 19.15 10.53 -19.54
N LEU A 152 18.39 10.70 -18.44
CA LEU A 152 18.01 12.01 -17.92
C LEU A 152 19.18 12.77 -17.26
N ASP A 153 20.26 12.09 -16.83
CA ASP A 153 21.46 12.76 -16.30
C ASP A 153 22.37 13.27 -17.43
N ASN A 154 22.37 12.61 -18.59
CA ASN A 154 23.21 12.98 -19.73
C ASN A 154 22.68 14.19 -20.53
N ASP A 155 21.43 14.60 -20.30
CA ASP A 155 20.76 15.72 -20.98
C ASP A 155 20.80 17.02 -20.15
N SER A 156 21.64 17.07 -19.10
CA SER A 156 21.87 18.24 -18.23
C SER A 156 23.25 18.84 -18.40
#